data_AF-A0A5B7WT92-F1
#
_entry.id   AF-A0A5B7WT92-F1
#
_cell.length_a   1.000
_cell.length_b   1.000
_cell.length_c   1.000
_cell.angle_alpha   90.00
_cell.angle_beta   90.00
_cell.angle_gamma   90.00
#
_symmetry.space_group_name_H-M   'P 1'
#
loop_
_entity.id
_entity.type
_entity.pdbx_description
1 polymer ?
#
loop_
_entity_poly.entity_id
_entity_poly.type
_entity_poly.pdbx_seq_one_letter_code
_entity_poly.pdbx_strand_id
1 'polypeptide(L)'
;MDNQPEIPNEPHRAVLRTAVGATVLIAVGAFVLSFAALTDLATRSGIDPKLSWIWPIIIDGMIVAATVAIVALNGFPRKAMIYPWALLFFGAIVSTAANSTHAILTVDSISNGVPPLVSALVAAMPPVVLLAITHLTVHMYQKKSEAAKLREAYERDVEAENAEKYGVAYDDGYQAAMSDAQNAEAERLGELEQEHQDALARARAEAIAEAKRNQAKAAAAQAKTAQASANGKPAPGSVATATAVDEKAPLYDDLAQRLNRS
;
A
#
# COMPACT_ATOMS: atom_id res chain seq x y z
N MET A 1 -23.79 -29.50 42.27
CA MET A 1 -24.57 -28.25 42.28
C MET A 1 -23.94 -27.36 41.23
N ASP A 2 -24.51 -27.37 40.02
CA ASP A 2 -23.98 -26.60 38.89
C ASP A 2 -24.27 -25.12 39.12
N ASN A 3 -23.22 -24.34 39.34
CA ASN A 3 -23.31 -22.89 39.48
C ASN A 3 -23.28 -22.27 38.07
N GLN A 4 -24.45 -22.19 37.43
CA GLN A 4 -24.59 -21.44 36.18
C GLN A 4 -24.48 -19.94 36.47
N PRO A 5 -23.63 -19.17 35.76
CA PRO A 5 -23.56 -17.72 35.94
C PRO A 5 -24.91 -17.09 35.56
N GLU A 6 -25.55 -16.44 36.52
CA GLU A 6 -26.81 -15.74 36.32
C GLU A 6 -26.54 -14.54 35.39
N ILE A 7 -26.99 -14.61 34.13
CA ILE A 7 -26.80 -13.55 33.14
C ILE A 7 -27.86 -12.46 33.42
N PRO A 8 -27.45 -11.22 33.77
CA PRO A 8 -28.40 -10.14 34.02
C PRO A 8 -29.16 -9.78 32.74
N ASN A 9 -30.45 -9.46 32.88
CA ASN A 9 -31.28 -8.99 31.75
C ASN A 9 -30.70 -7.68 31.18
N GLU A 10 -30.49 -7.63 29.86
CA GLU A 10 -30.08 -6.39 29.19
C GLU A 10 -31.17 -5.31 29.36
N PRO A 11 -30.81 -4.09 29.77
CA PRO A 11 -31.77 -3.01 29.89
C PRO A 11 -32.42 -2.72 28.53
N HIS A 12 -33.75 -2.67 28.51
CA HIS A 12 -34.52 -2.46 27.28
C HIS A 12 -34.09 -1.15 26.59
N ARG A 13 -33.91 -1.19 25.25
CA ARG A 13 -33.41 -0.04 24.46
C ARG A 13 -34.22 1.24 24.65
N ALA A 14 -35.53 1.13 24.94
CA ALA A 14 -36.35 2.30 25.26
C ALA A 14 -35.94 2.95 26.58
N VAL A 15 -35.60 2.17 27.62
CA VAL A 15 -35.12 2.66 28.92
C VAL A 15 -33.79 3.39 28.75
N LEU A 16 -32.88 2.82 27.97
CA LEU A 16 -31.60 3.47 27.66
C LEU A 16 -31.81 4.79 26.91
N ARG A 17 -32.71 4.82 25.91
CA ARG A 17 -33.03 6.05 25.17
C ARG A 17 -33.67 7.12 26.05
N THR A 18 -34.59 6.75 26.93
CA THR A 18 -35.20 7.70 27.87
C THR A 18 -34.19 8.21 28.89
N ALA A 19 -33.29 7.35 29.38
CA ALA A 19 -32.22 7.75 30.29
C ALA A 19 -31.27 8.75 29.61
N VAL A 20 -30.79 8.44 28.40
CA VAL A 20 -29.96 9.35 27.60
C VAL A 20 -30.68 10.67 27.34
N GLY A 21 -31.96 10.62 26.94
CA GLY A 21 -32.77 11.83 26.72
C GLY A 21 -32.89 12.70 27.97
N ALA A 22 -33.14 12.09 29.13
CA ALA A 22 -33.20 12.80 30.41
C ALA A 22 -31.83 13.41 30.78
N THR A 23 -30.74 12.66 30.60
CA THR A 23 -29.38 13.17 30.84
C THR A 23 -29.06 14.37 29.95
N VAL A 24 -29.37 14.30 28.66
CA VAL A 24 -29.14 15.41 27.72
C VAL A 24 -29.97 16.64 28.12
N LEU A 25 -31.24 16.45 28.49
CA LEU A 25 -32.10 17.55 28.92
C LEU A 25 -31.55 18.25 30.17
N ILE A 26 -31.14 17.48 31.18
CA ILE A 26 -30.54 18.03 32.41
C ILE A 26 -29.22 18.73 32.08
N ALA A 27 -28.38 18.13 31.22
CA ALA A 27 -27.12 18.72 30.80
C ALA A 27 -27.31 20.06 30.08
N VAL A 28 -28.29 20.18 29.19
CA VAL A 28 -28.62 21.43 28.50
C VAL A 28 -29.10 22.49 29.50
N GLY A 29 -30.00 22.12 30.43
CA GLY A 29 -30.45 23.03 31.48
C GLY A 29 -29.30 23.54 32.34
N ALA A 30 -28.46 22.64 32.84
CA ALA A 30 -27.28 22.97 33.63
C ALA A 30 -26.28 23.84 32.87
N PHE A 31 -26.08 23.57 31.57
CA PHE A 31 -25.22 24.37 30.70
C PHE A 31 -25.72 25.80 30.57
N VAL A 32 -27.01 26.00 30.30
CA VAL A 32 -27.61 27.34 30.18
C VAL A 32 -27.47 28.14 31.49
N LEU A 33 -27.72 27.49 32.62
CA LEU A 33 -27.53 28.10 33.95
C LEU A 33 -26.07 28.49 34.19
N SER A 34 -25.12 27.61 33.86
CA SER A 34 -23.69 27.90 33.97
C SER A 34 -23.24 29.03 33.05
N PHE A 35 -23.73 29.06 31.82
CA PHE A 35 -23.42 30.12 30.86
C PHE A 35 -23.89 31.49 31.37
N ALA A 36 -25.10 31.55 31.93
CA ALA A 36 -25.64 32.75 32.52
C ALA A 36 -24.82 33.19 33.75
N ALA A 37 -24.48 32.26 34.66
CA ALA A 37 -23.68 32.56 35.85
C ALA A 37 -22.27 33.06 35.51
N LEU A 38 -21.62 32.47 34.51
CA LEU A 38 -20.33 32.91 34.01
C LEU A 38 -20.42 34.30 33.37
N THR A 39 -21.47 34.57 32.59
CA THR A 39 -21.72 35.90 31.98
C THR A 39 -21.92 36.97 33.06
N ASP A 40 -22.72 36.69 34.08
CA ASP A 40 -22.97 37.60 35.19
C ASP A 40 -21.68 37.87 35.99
N LEU A 41 -20.88 36.84 36.24
CA LEU A 41 -19.57 37.00 36.87
C LEU A 41 -18.65 37.92 36.06
N ALA A 42 -18.58 37.74 34.74
CA ALA A 42 -17.79 38.61 33.86
C ALA A 42 -18.26 40.08 33.93
N THR A 43 -19.56 40.33 33.89
CA THR A 43 -20.11 41.68 34.03
C THR A 43 -19.77 42.29 35.38
N ARG A 44 -19.91 41.52 36.48
CA ARG A 44 -19.56 42.00 37.83
C ARG A 44 -18.07 42.21 38.04
N SER A 45 -17.23 41.54 37.25
CA SER A 45 -15.78 41.74 37.23
C SER A 45 -15.34 42.95 36.40
N GLY A 46 -16.27 43.73 35.86
CA GLY A 46 -15.99 44.98 35.15
C GLY A 46 -15.84 44.86 33.63
N ILE A 47 -16.19 43.70 33.05
CA ILE A 47 -16.28 43.53 31.60
C ILE A 47 -17.58 44.20 31.11
N ASP A 48 -17.53 44.88 29.97
CA ASP A 48 -18.72 45.48 29.36
C ASP A 48 -19.85 44.42 29.19
N PRO A 49 -21.09 44.72 29.60
CA PRO A 49 -22.20 43.77 29.50
C PRO A 49 -22.42 43.22 28.08
N LYS A 50 -22.12 43.99 27.03
CA LYS A 50 -22.25 43.57 25.63
C LYS A 50 -21.18 42.55 25.22
N LEU A 51 -20.07 42.46 25.95
CA LEU A 51 -18.97 41.54 25.69
C LEU A 51 -18.90 40.38 26.69
N SER A 52 -19.61 40.47 27.82
CA SER A 52 -19.53 39.48 28.91
C SER A 52 -19.95 38.07 28.48
N TRP A 53 -20.81 37.93 27.47
CA TRP A 53 -21.21 36.63 26.90
C TRP A 53 -20.08 35.89 26.18
N ILE A 54 -19.00 36.57 25.80
CA ILE A 54 -17.81 35.92 25.19
C ILE A 54 -17.04 35.14 26.24
N TRP A 55 -17.08 35.58 27.50
CA TRP A 55 -16.32 34.97 28.58
C TRP A 55 -16.69 33.50 28.84
N PRO A 56 -17.96 33.09 29.01
CA PRO A 56 -18.31 31.67 29.10
C PRO A 56 -17.90 30.88 27.86
N ILE A 57 -17.98 31.45 26.65
CA ILE A 57 -17.56 30.76 25.42
C ILE A 57 -16.07 30.41 25.46
N ILE A 58 -15.22 31.26 26.04
CA ILE A 58 -13.79 30.99 26.21
C ILE A 58 -13.59 29.78 27.13
N ILE A 59 -14.32 29.72 28.25
CA ILE A 59 -14.23 28.61 29.21
C ILE A 59 -14.79 27.32 28.61
N ASP A 60 -15.96 27.37 27.98
CA ASP A 60 -16.60 26.22 27.37
C ASP A 60 -15.79 25.71 26.18
N GLY A 61 -15.26 26.61 25.35
CA GLY A 61 -14.37 26.28 24.25
C GLY A 61 -13.09 25.58 24.71
N MET A 62 -12.54 26.02 25.86
CA MET A 62 -11.40 25.34 26.50
C MET A 62 -11.77 23.92 26.96
N ILE A 63 -12.94 23.72 27.60
CA ILE A 63 -13.41 22.40 28.03
C ILE A 63 -13.59 21.48 26.81
N VAL A 64 -14.23 21.98 25.74
CA VAL A 64 -14.41 21.23 24.50
C VAL A 64 -13.05 20.86 23.89
N ALA A 65 -12.12 21.82 23.76
CA ALA A 65 -10.79 21.54 23.25
C ALA A 65 -10.05 20.48 24.09
N ALA A 66 -10.15 20.56 25.42
CA ALA A 66 -9.58 19.58 26.33
C ALA A 66 -10.18 18.18 26.13
N THR A 67 -11.52 18.06 26.00
CA THR A 67 -12.17 16.77 25.74
C THR A 67 -11.77 16.17 24.39
N VAL A 68 -11.71 16.98 23.33
CA VAL A 68 -11.24 16.54 22.00
C VAL A 68 -9.80 16.06 22.08
N ALA A 69 -8.93 16.75 22.83
CA ALA A 69 -7.56 16.33 23.03
C ALA A 69 -7.45 15.00 23.78
N ILE A 70 -8.28 14.76 24.80
CA ILE A 70 -8.33 13.47 25.51
C ILE A 70 -8.71 12.35 24.54
N VAL A 71 -9.74 12.57 23.71
CA VAL A 71 -10.20 11.58 22.72
C VAL A 71 -9.13 11.33 21.65
N ALA A 72 -8.48 12.38 21.16
CA ALA A 72 -7.44 12.26 20.13
C ALA A 72 -6.16 11.60 20.65
N LEU A 73 -5.85 11.76 21.94
CA LEU A 73 -4.72 11.13 22.60
C LEU A 73 -5.08 9.77 23.22
N ASN A 74 -6.28 9.24 22.95
CA ASN A 74 -6.67 7.92 23.41
C ASN A 74 -5.74 6.85 22.82
N GLY A 75 -5.11 6.04 23.67
CA GLY A 75 -4.08 5.07 23.28
C GLY A 75 -2.63 5.54 23.44
N PHE A 76 -2.39 6.84 23.71
CA PHE A 76 -1.06 7.34 24.09
C PHE A 76 -0.78 7.12 25.59
N PRO A 77 0.50 7.17 26.04
CA PRO A 77 0.84 7.02 27.45
C PRO A 77 0.14 8.07 28.32
N ARG A 78 -0.18 7.70 29.57
CA ARG A 78 -0.88 8.56 30.54
C ARG A 78 -0.30 9.97 30.65
N LYS A 79 1.02 10.11 30.53
CA LYS A 79 1.72 11.41 30.56
C LYS A 79 1.20 12.40 29.50
N ALA A 80 0.83 11.92 28.31
CA ALA A 80 0.28 12.76 27.25
C ALA A 80 -1.12 13.30 27.58
N MET A 81 -1.87 12.60 28.44
CA MET A 81 -3.24 12.94 28.82
C MET A 81 -3.33 13.87 30.04
N ILE A 82 -2.25 14.02 30.82
CA ILE A 82 -2.23 14.84 32.05
C ILE A 82 -2.64 16.28 31.74
N TYR A 83 -2.07 16.86 30.68
CA TYR A 83 -2.33 18.26 30.33
C TYR A 83 -3.78 18.53 29.90
N PRO A 84 -4.37 17.78 28.95
CA PRO A 84 -5.80 17.85 28.66
C PRO A 84 -6.69 17.64 29.90
N TRP A 85 -6.38 16.66 30.76
CA TRP A 85 -7.15 16.41 31.98
C TRP A 85 -7.06 17.57 32.97
N ALA A 86 -5.87 18.17 33.15
CA ALA A 86 -5.69 19.33 34.03
C ALA A 86 -6.53 20.51 33.55
N LEU A 87 -6.57 20.76 32.23
CA LEU A 87 -7.41 21.78 31.61
C LEU A 87 -8.90 21.52 31.82
N LEU A 88 -9.33 20.27 31.68
CA LEU A 88 -10.72 19.87 31.90
C LEU A 88 -11.13 20.08 33.36
N PHE A 89 -10.32 19.62 34.32
CA PHE A 89 -10.56 19.85 35.74
C PHE A 89 -10.59 21.33 36.10
N PHE A 90 -9.66 22.11 35.53
CA PHE A 90 -9.62 23.55 35.74
C PHE A 90 -10.90 24.23 35.22
N GLY A 91 -11.35 23.91 34.01
CA GLY A 91 -12.62 24.41 33.46
C GLY A 91 -13.83 24.02 34.31
N ALA A 92 -13.87 22.79 34.83
CA ALA A 92 -14.92 22.32 35.72
C ALA A 92 -14.95 23.08 37.05
N ILE A 93 -13.79 23.38 37.64
CA ILE A 93 -13.68 24.20 38.85
C ILE A 93 -14.20 25.61 38.60
N VAL A 94 -13.79 26.25 37.49
CA VAL A 94 -14.24 27.60 37.12
C VAL A 94 -15.76 27.64 36.91
N SER A 95 -16.32 26.67 36.18
CA SER A 95 -17.77 26.53 35.97
C SER A 95 -18.52 26.35 37.30
N THR A 96 -18.02 25.50 38.19
CA THR A 96 -18.64 25.27 39.51
C THR A 96 -18.57 26.52 40.41
N ALA A 97 -17.44 27.23 40.39
CA ALA A 97 -17.24 28.46 41.16
C ALA A 97 -18.16 29.60 40.68
N ALA A 98 -18.35 29.74 39.37
CA ALA A 98 -19.28 30.72 38.81
C ALA A 98 -20.73 30.42 39.20
N ASN A 99 -21.16 29.16 39.12
CA ASN A 99 -22.48 28.74 39.62
C ASN A 99 -22.65 29.01 41.13
N SER A 100 -21.57 28.84 41.91
CA SER A 100 -21.57 29.09 43.35
C SER A 100 -21.55 30.58 43.71
N THR A 101 -21.19 31.46 42.77
CA THR A 101 -21.16 32.92 42.99
C THR A 101 -22.56 33.45 43.30
N HIS A 102 -23.61 32.87 42.71
CA HIS A 102 -25.00 33.19 43.08
C HIS A 102 -25.38 32.74 44.51
N ALA A 103 -24.77 31.68 45.03
CA ALA A 103 -25.07 31.15 46.37
C ALA A 103 -24.25 31.85 47.48
N ILE A 104 -23.03 32.28 47.17
CA ILE A 104 -22.12 32.93 48.12
C ILE A 104 -22.44 34.43 48.24
N LEU A 105 -22.80 35.10 47.14
CA LEU A 105 -23.19 36.52 47.18
C LEU A 105 -24.56 36.77 47.85
N THR A 106 -25.37 35.73 48.05
CA THR A 106 -26.64 35.83 48.78
C THR A 106 -26.50 35.71 50.29
N VAL A 107 -25.37 35.19 50.81
CA VAL A 107 -25.20 34.92 52.24
C VAL A 107 -24.26 35.92 52.94
N ASP A 108 -23.27 36.52 52.25
CA ASP A 108 -22.21 37.29 52.95
C ASP A 108 -21.73 38.60 52.31
N SER A 109 -22.38 39.14 51.28
CA SER A 109 -21.90 40.37 50.62
C SER A 109 -23.01 41.36 50.25
N ILE A 110 -23.70 41.88 51.27
CA ILE A 110 -24.53 43.09 51.14
C ILE A 110 -23.67 44.39 51.14
N SER A 111 -22.33 44.31 51.25
CA SER A 111 -21.48 45.52 51.29
C SER A 111 -20.41 45.69 50.20
N ASN A 112 -19.80 44.63 49.64
CA ASN A 112 -18.49 44.79 48.94
C ASN A 112 -18.30 43.95 47.65
N GLY A 113 -19.25 43.96 46.70
CA GLY A 113 -19.00 43.54 45.30
C GLY A 113 -18.29 42.19 45.07
N VAL A 114 -17.71 41.99 43.88
CA VAL A 114 -16.84 40.83 43.59
C VAL A 114 -15.41 41.16 44.07
N PRO A 115 -14.71 40.25 44.79
CA PRO A 115 -13.36 40.51 45.28
C PRO A 115 -12.39 40.92 44.14
N PRO A 116 -11.50 41.92 44.35
CA PRO A 116 -10.59 42.41 43.30
C PRO A 116 -9.72 41.32 42.67
N LEU A 117 -9.34 40.31 43.46
CA LEU A 117 -8.59 39.15 42.98
C LEU A 117 -9.38 38.36 41.92
N VAL A 118 -10.68 38.16 42.13
CA VAL A 118 -11.54 37.44 41.18
C VAL A 118 -11.67 38.23 39.89
N SER A 119 -11.85 39.56 39.96
CA SER A 119 -11.91 40.41 38.77
C SER A 119 -10.59 40.42 37.98
N ALA A 120 -9.44 40.46 38.66
CA ALA A 120 -8.13 40.36 38.03
C ALA A 120 -7.93 39.00 37.35
N LEU A 121 -8.36 37.91 37.99
CA LEU A 121 -8.32 36.57 37.39
C LEU A 121 -9.21 36.49 36.16
N VAL A 122 -10.46 36.96 36.25
CA VAL A 122 -11.41 37.00 35.12
C VAL A 122 -10.84 37.78 33.92
N ALA A 123 -10.16 38.90 34.16
CA ALA A 123 -9.51 39.69 33.12
C ALA A 123 -8.26 39.01 32.52
N ALA A 124 -7.52 38.23 33.32
CA ALA A 124 -6.35 37.48 32.87
C ALA A 124 -6.71 36.15 32.16
N MET A 125 -7.95 35.67 32.30
CA MET A 125 -8.38 34.40 31.71
C MET A 125 -8.24 34.33 30.17
N PRO A 126 -8.70 35.32 29.38
CA PRO A 126 -8.61 35.24 27.92
C PRO A 126 -7.19 34.96 27.38
N PRO A 127 -6.12 35.69 27.77
CA PRO A 127 -4.78 35.39 27.28
C PRO A 127 -4.25 34.04 27.79
N VAL A 128 -4.57 33.64 29.02
CA VAL A 128 -4.14 32.34 29.58
C VAL A 128 -4.77 31.17 28.84
N VAL A 129 -6.09 31.24 28.59
CA VAL A 129 -6.82 30.19 27.87
C VAL A 129 -6.33 30.09 26.43
N LEU A 130 -6.06 31.21 25.77
CA LEU A 130 -5.50 31.21 24.42
C LEU A 130 -4.14 30.49 24.35
N LEU A 131 -3.23 30.80 25.28
CA LEU A 131 -1.95 30.10 25.38
C LEU A 131 -2.14 28.61 25.66
N ALA A 132 -3.07 28.25 26.54
CA ALA A 132 -3.33 26.87 26.89
C ALA A 132 -3.88 26.05 25.72
N ILE A 133 -4.86 26.59 24.99
CA ILE A 133 -5.40 25.97 23.76
C ILE A 133 -4.32 25.84 22.69
N THR A 134 -3.47 26.86 22.55
CA THR A 134 -2.36 26.82 21.59
C THR A 134 -1.39 25.69 21.93
N HIS A 135 -0.98 25.58 23.19
CA HIS A 135 -0.09 24.51 23.65
C HIS A 135 -0.73 23.13 23.49
N LEU A 136 -2.02 23.00 23.82
CA LEU A 136 -2.79 21.78 23.64
C LEU A 136 -2.79 21.32 22.16
N THR A 137 -3.04 22.26 21.25
CA THR A 137 -3.08 22.01 19.81
C THR A 137 -1.72 21.53 19.32
N VAL A 138 -0.64 22.23 19.67
CA VAL A 138 0.73 21.84 19.30
C VAL A 138 1.07 20.46 19.84
N HIS A 139 0.74 20.18 21.11
CA HIS A 139 0.98 18.88 21.74
C HIS A 139 0.25 17.75 21.02
N MET A 140 -1.01 17.96 20.60
CA MET A 140 -1.76 16.99 19.81
C MET A 140 -1.11 16.74 18.44
N TYR A 141 -0.71 17.79 17.72
CA TYR A 141 -0.03 17.65 16.43
C TYR A 141 1.31 16.92 16.55
N GLN A 142 2.09 17.23 17.59
CA GLN A 142 3.34 16.54 17.86
C GLN A 142 3.10 15.05 18.11
N LYS A 143 2.11 14.69 18.95
CA LYS A 143 1.78 13.28 19.24
C LYS A 143 1.25 12.54 18.02
N LYS A 144 0.43 13.20 17.20
CA LYS A 144 0.00 12.64 15.90
C LYS A 144 1.19 12.37 14.98
N SER A 145 2.13 13.32 14.88
CA SER A 145 3.32 13.15 14.04
C SER A 145 4.25 12.04 14.53
N GLU A 146 4.37 11.87 15.85
CA GLU A 146 5.16 10.80 16.47
C GLU A 146 4.57 9.42 16.16
N ALA A 147 3.24 9.27 16.26
CA ALA A 147 2.56 8.04 15.89
C ALA A 147 2.70 7.71 14.39
N ALA A 148 2.62 8.71 13.52
CA ALA A 148 2.83 8.52 12.08
C ALA A 148 4.25 8.00 11.78
N LYS A 149 5.27 8.61 12.39
CA LYS A 149 6.67 8.18 12.23
C LYS A 149 6.91 6.76 12.75
N LEU A 150 6.30 6.39 13.88
CA LEU A 150 6.40 5.03 14.43
C LEU A 150 5.75 4.01 13.52
N ARG A 151 4.60 4.36 12.92
CA ARG A 151 3.92 3.50 11.94
C ARG A 151 4.76 3.31 10.68
N GLU A 152 5.32 4.39 10.12
CA GLU A 152 6.21 4.31 8.97
C GLU A 152 7.49 3.50 9.27
N ALA A 153 8.02 3.58 10.49
CA ALA A 153 9.14 2.74 10.90
C ALA A 153 8.75 1.26 10.95
N TYR A 154 7.59 0.95 11.55
CA TYR A 154 7.07 -0.41 11.60
C TYR A 154 6.78 -0.98 10.20
N GLU A 155 6.16 -0.20 9.32
CA GLU A 155 5.89 -0.62 7.93
C GLU A 155 7.20 -0.92 7.19
N ARG A 156 8.24 -0.10 7.37
CA ARG A 156 9.58 -0.39 6.81
C ARG A 156 10.21 -1.66 7.37
N ASP A 157 10.09 -1.91 8.66
CA ASP A 157 10.64 -3.13 9.28
C ASP A 157 9.91 -4.38 8.76
N VAL A 158 8.58 -4.32 8.61
CA VAL A 158 7.77 -5.39 8.02
C VAL A 158 8.10 -5.60 6.54
N GLU A 159 8.31 -4.54 5.77
CA GLU A 159 8.76 -4.65 4.37
C GLU A 159 10.13 -5.32 4.26
N ALA A 160 11.07 -4.98 5.15
CA ALA A 160 12.39 -5.62 5.18
C ALA A 160 12.28 -7.12 5.51
N GLU A 161 11.46 -7.49 6.50
CA GLU A 161 11.20 -8.89 6.86
C GLU A 161 10.54 -9.66 5.71
N ASN A 162 9.54 -9.05 5.05
CA ASN A 162 8.87 -9.66 3.90
C ASN A 162 9.81 -9.80 2.70
N ALA A 163 10.67 -8.81 2.44
CA ALA A 163 11.65 -8.87 1.38
C ALA A 163 12.68 -9.98 1.64
N GLU A 164 13.11 -10.18 2.88
CA GLU A 164 13.99 -11.31 3.24
C GLU A 164 13.28 -12.65 3.04
N LYS A 165 12.04 -12.78 3.53
CA LYS A 165 11.28 -14.03 3.50
C LYS A 165 10.83 -14.44 2.09
N TYR A 166 10.38 -13.49 1.29
CA TYR A 166 9.78 -13.76 -0.03
C TYR A 166 10.68 -13.37 -1.20
N GLY A 167 11.66 -12.48 -1.00
CA GLY A 167 12.63 -12.12 -2.04
C GLY A 167 13.55 -13.29 -2.40
N VAL A 168 14.04 -14.03 -1.39
CA VAL A 168 14.87 -15.24 -1.62
C VAL A 168 14.05 -16.33 -2.32
N ALA A 169 12.79 -16.53 -1.91
CA ALA A 169 11.91 -17.52 -2.55
C ALA A 169 11.55 -17.17 -4.00
N TYR A 170 11.44 -15.87 -4.33
CA TYR A 170 11.17 -15.41 -5.68
C TYR A 170 12.39 -15.61 -6.59
N ASP A 171 13.59 -15.23 -6.13
CA ASP A 171 14.82 -15.39 -6.89
C ASP A 171 15.17 -16.87 -7.12
N ASP A 172 15.05 -17.72 -6.10
CA ASP A 172 15.32 -19.17 -6.23
C ASP A 172 14.33 -19.83 -7.20
N GLY A 173 13.04 -19.53 -7.10
CA GLY A 173 12.02 -20.07 -8.00
C GLY A 173 12.19 -19.59 -9.44
N TYR A 174 12.56 -18.33 -9.63
CA TYR A 174 12.82 -17.74 -10.94
C TYR A 174 14.08 -18.33 -11.59
N GLN A 175 15.17 -18.44 -10.84
CA GLN A 175 16.43 -19.06 -11.29
C GLN A 175 16.19 -20.52 -11.68
N ALA A 176 15.49 -21.30 -10.84
CA ALA A 176 15.17 -22.70 -11.12
C ALA A 176 14.32 -22.86 -12.39
N ALA A 177 13.29 -22.03 -12.57
CA ALA A 177 12.46 -22.05 -13.77
C ALA A 177 13.26 -21.70 -15.03
N MET A 178 14.19 -20.74 -14.94
CA MET A 178 15.08 -20.42 -16.06
C MET A 178 16.03 -21.56 -16.39
N SER A 179 16.64 -22.18 -15.38
CA SER A 179 17.54 -23.31 -15.62
C SER A 179 16.82 -24.50 -16.24
N ASP A 180 15.58 -24.78 -15.81
CA ASP A 180 14.78 -25.86 -16.39
C ASP A 180 14.42 -25.57 -17.85
N ALA A 181 14.07 -24.32 -18.17
CA ALA A 181 13.80 -23.91 -19.54
C ALA A 181 15.04 -24.05 -20.45
N GLN A 182 16.22 -23.64 -19.95
CA GLN A 182 17.49 -23.80 -20.68
C GLN A 182 17.85 -25.27 -20.90
N ASN A 183 17.68 -26.11 -19.89
CA ASN A 183 17.94 -27.53 -19.99
C ASN A 183 17.01 -28.19 -21.02
N ALA A 184 15.71 -27.84 -20.99
CA ALA A 184 14.74 -28.34 -21.97
C ALA A 184 15.05 -27.88 -23.41
N GLU A 185 15.56 -26.66 -23.60
CA GLU A 185 16.03 -26.21 -24.91
C GLU A 185 17.29 -26.94 -25.36
N ALA A 186 18.24 -27.19 -24.46
CA ALA A 186 19.45 -27.94 -24.76
C ALA A 186 19.13 -29.40 -25.16
N GLU A 187 18.18 -30.03 -24.48
CA GLU A 187 17.70 -31.37 -24.84
C GLU A 187 17.08 -31.40 -26.24
N ARG A 188 16.18 -30.45 -26.55
CA ARG A 188 15.58 -30.34 -27.90
C ARG A 188 16.62 -30.11 -28.99
N LEU A 189 17.62 -29.27 -28.74
CA LEU A 189 18.71 -29.05 -29.68
C LEU A 189 19.54 -30.33 -29.88
N GLY A 190 19.81 -31.07 -28.80
CA GLY A 190 20.48 -32.36 -28.87
C GLY A 190 19.71 -33.41 -29.68
N GLU A 191 18.38 -33.46 -29.53
CA GLU A 191 17.51 -34.32 -30.32
C GLU A 191 17.51 -33.96 -31.80
N LEU A 192 17.42 -32.67 -32.13
CA LEU A 192 17.49 -32.18 -33.51
C LEU A 192 18.85 -32.49 -34.16
N GLU A 193 19.95 -32.32 -33.41
CA GLU A 193 21.29 -32.67 -33.87
C GLU A 193 21.39 -34.18 -34.15
N GLN A 194 20.87 -35.03 -33.26
CA GLN A 194 20.83 -36.47 -33.47
C GLN A 194 20.00 -36.85 -34.70
N GLU A 195 18.80 -36.28 -34.85
CA GLU A 195 17.95 -36.53 -36.01
C GLU A 195 18.64 -36.11 -37.31
N HIS A 196 19.35 -34.97 -37.30
CA HIS A 196 20.13 -34.51 -38.44
C HIS A 196 21.27 -35.49 -38.78
N GLN A 197 22.01 -35.97 -37.79
CA GLN A 197 23.06 -36.98 -37.99
C GLN A 197 22.50 -38.29 -38.57
N ASP A 198 21.36 -38.74 -38.07
CA ASP A 198 20.67 -39.94 -38.56
C ASP A 198 20.14 -39.76 -39.99
N ALA A 199 19.64 -38.57 -40.33
CA ALA A 199 19.21 -38.24 -41.69
C ALA A 199 20.39 -38.24 -42.67
N LEU A 200 21.53 -37.67 -42.27
CA LEU A 200 22.76 -37.71 -43.07
C LEU A 200 23.28 -39.14 -43.25
N ALA A 201 23.23 -39.97 -42.20
CA ALA A 201 23.62 -41.38 -42.28
C ALA A 201 22.72 -42.17 -43.26
N ARG A 202 21.40 -41.94 -43.20
CA ARG A 202 20.43 -42.53 -44.14
C ARG A 202 20.68 -42.08 -45.58
N ALA A 203 20.86 -40.79 -45.82
CA ALA A 203 21.15 -40.25 -47.14
C ALA A 203 22.45 -40.82 -47.75
N ARG A 204 23.51 -40.98 -46.94
CA ARG A 204 24.76 -41.64 -47.38
C ARG A 204 24.52 -43.10 -47.77
N ALA A 205 23.74 -43.85 -46.99
CA ALA A 205 23.44 -45.25 -47.28
C ALA A 205 22.66 -45.41 -48.59
N GLU A 206 21.66 -44.55 -48.82
CA GLU A 206 20.87 -44.51 -50.05
C GLU A 206 21.75 -44.18 -51.28
N ALA A 207 22.60 -43.15 -51.18
CA ALA A 207 23.52 -42.78 -52.26
C ALA A 207 24.47 -43.92 -52.64
N ILE A 208 24.99 -44.68 -51.65
CA ILE A 208 25.84 -45.85 -51.90
C ILE A 208 25.03 -46.97 -52.60
N ALA A 209 23.78 -47.21 -52.17
CA ALA A 209 22.91 -48.22 -52.78
C ALA A 209 22.55 -47.86 -54.23
N GLU A 210 22.24 -46.59 -54.51
CA GLU A 210 21.99 -46.08 -55.86
C GLU A 210 23.23 -46.18 -56.75
N ALA A 211 24.40 -45.82 -56.24
CA ALA A 211 25.66 -45.96 -56.97
C ALA A 211 25.92 -47.43 -57.37
N LYS A 212 25.72 -48.38 -56.45
CA LYS A 212 25.80 -49.81 -56.74
C LYS A 212 24.78 -50.25 -57.79
N ARG A 213 23.54 -49.76 -57.71
CA ARG A 213 22.47 -50.08 -58.67
C ARG A 213 22.77 -49.52 -60.07
N ASN A 214 23.30 -48.31 -60.14
CA ASN A 214 23.71 -47.66 -61.40
C ASN A 214 24.92 -48.36 -62.01
N GLN A 215 25.90 -48.78 -61.21
CA GLN A 215 27.01 -49.63 -61.66
C GLN A 215 26.51 -50.98 -62.22
N ALA A 216 25.58 -51.64 -61.53
CA ALA A 216 24.97 -52.89 -62.01
C ALA A 216 24.19 -52.70 -63.33
N LYS A 217 23.43 -51.60 -63.45
CA LYS A 217 22.75 -51.23 -64.71
C LYS A 217 23.74 -50.94 -65.84
N ALA A 218 24.83 -50.21 -65.56
CA ALA A 218 25.86 -49.90 -66.54
C ALA A 218 26.59 -51.18 -67.00
N ALA A 219 26.92 -52.09 -66.09
CA ALA A 219 27.47 -53.40 -66.42
C ALA A 219 26.51 -54.23 -67.29
N ALA A 220 25.21 -54.23 -66.97
CA ALA A 220 24.19 -54.91 -67.78
C ALA A 220 23.98 -54.26 -69.16
N ALA A 221 24.08 -52.93 -69.27
CA ALA A 221 24.00 -52.21 -70.54
C ALA A 221 25.23 -52.51 -71.41
N GLN A 222 26.44 -52.52 -70.84
CA GLN A 222 27.66 -52.92 -71.54
C GLN A 222 27.58 -54.36 -72.06
N ALA A 223 27.01 -55.28 -71.27
CA ALA A 223 26.76 -56.65 -71.71
C ALA A 223 25.77 -56.75 -72.89
N LYS A 224 24.71 -55.93 -72.90
CA LYS A 224 23.75 -55.85 -74.02
C LYS A 224 24.37 -55.21 -75.29
N THR A 225 25.18 -54.17 -75.15
CA THR A 225 25.86 -53.52 -76.28
C THR A 225 26.92 -54.44 -76.91
N ALA A 226 27.61 -55.23 -76.08
CA ALA A 226 28.54 -56.27 -76.56
C ALA A 226 27.82 -57.35 -77.40
N GLN A 227 26.58 -57.70 -77.07
CA GLN A 227 25.74 -58.58 -77.89
C GLN A 227 25.22 -57.92 -79.19
N ALA A 228 24.93 -56.61 -79.18
CA ALA A 228 24.49 -55.89 -80.37
C ALA A 228 25.62 -55.66 -81.41
N SER A 229 26.88 -55.61 -80.97
CA SER A 229 28.06 -55.49 -81.85
C SER A 229 28.34 -56.75 -82.71
N ALA A 230 27.70 -57.89 -82.40
CA ALA A 230 27.88 -59.14 -83.16
C ALA A 230 27.06 -59.21 -84.46
N ASN A 231 26.19 -58.24 -84.76
CA ASN A 231 25.34 -58.26 -85.97
C ASN A 231 25.28 -56.89 -86.72
N GLY A 232 26.25 -56.66 -87.62
CA GLY A 232 26.01 -56.06 -88.96
C GLY A 232 26.11 -54.53 -89.24
N LYS A 233 27.24 -54.13 -89.85
CA LYS A 233 27.55 -53.11 -90.93
C LYS A 233 27.36 -51.56 -90.76
N PRO A 234 28.21 -50.70 -91.42
CA PRO A 234 28.45 -49.29 -91.04
C PRO A 234 28.07 -48.16 -92.06
N ALA A 235 28.20 -46.92 -91.56
CA ALA A 235 28.50 -45.60 -92.20
C ALA A 235 27.31 -44.65 -92.57
N PRO A 236 27.49 -43.32 -92.78
CA PRO A 236 28.54 -42.35 -92.34
C PRO A 236 28.00 -40.96 -91.84
N GLY A 237 28.88 -40.10 -91.28
CA GLY A 237 28.86 -38.64 -91.59
C GLY A 237 28.78 -37.60 -90.45
N SER A 238 29.63 -36.58 -90.61
CA SER A 238 29.62 -35.17 -90.11
C SER A 238 30.07 -34.77 -88.70
N VAL A 239 31.30 -34.25 -88.63
CA VAL A 239 31.73 -32.90 -88.20
C VAL A 239 30.92 -32.17 -87.11
N ALA A 240 31.56 -31.81 -85.99
CA ALA A 240 31.90 -30.41 -85.64
C ALA A 240 32.30 -30.20 -84.15
N THR A 241 33.44 -29.52 -83.99
CA THR A 241 33.81 -28.49 -83.01
C THR A 241 33.73 -28.72 -81.49
N ALA A 242 34.90 -28.53 -80.87
CA ALA A 242 35.10 -28.21 -79.46
C ALA A 242 34.60 -26.81 -79.10
N THR A 243 34.10 -26.64 -77.87
CA THR A 243 34.28 -25.43 -77.06
C THR A 243 34.23 -25.80 -75.58
N ALA A 244 35.30 -25.44 -74.86
CA ALA A 244 35.33 -25.34 -73.42
C ALA A 244 34.60 -24.06 -72.97
N VAL A 245 33.86 -24.11 -71.86
CA VAL A 245 33.64 -22.97 -70.97
C VAL A 245 33.57 -23.50 -69.53
N ASP A 246 34.53 -23.04 -68.74
CA ASP A 246 34.58 -22.99 -67.28
C ASP A 246 33.57 -21.94 -66.80
N GLU A 247 32.67 -22.28 -65.87
CA GLU A 247 32.04 -21.28 -65.02
C GLU A 247 31.68 -21.87 -63.65
N LYS A 248 32.49 -21.48 -62.66
CA LYS A 248 32.24 -21.70 -61.24
C LYS A 248 31.02 -20.88 -60.79
N ALA A 249 30.31 -21.47 -59.82
CA ALA A 249 29.19 -20.96 -59.05
C ALA A 249 29.15 -19.44 -58.76
N PRO A 250 27.93 -18.93 -58.52
CA PRO A 250 27.68 -18.34 -57.21
C PRO A 250 26.37 -18.88 -56.62
N LEU A 251 26.48 -19.90 -55.75
CA LEU A 251 25.39 -20.33 -54.87
C LEU A 251 25.61 -19.84 -53.43
N TYR A 252 26.41 -18.78 -53.25
CA TYR A 252 26.68 -18.13 -51.96
C TYR A 252 26.10 -16.71 -51.83
N ASP A 253 25.62 -16.11 -52.92
CA ASP A 253 25.01 -14.78 -52.88
C ASP A 253 23.53 -14.78 -52.44
N ASP A 254 22.82 -15.91 -52.58
CA ASP A 254 21.38 -16.00 -52.28
C ASP A 254 21.08 -16.25 -50.78
N LEU A 255 22.08 -16.70 -50.01
CA LEU A 255 21.96 -16.90 -48.55
C LEU A 255 22.24 -15.61 -47.76
N ALA A 256 23.08 -14.71 -48.28
CA ALA A 256 23.37 -13.42 -47.65
C ALA A 256 22.20 -12.42 -47.78
N GLN A 257 21.36 -12.54 -48.83
CA GLN A 257 20.22 -11.64 -49.03
C GLN A 257 18.98 -11.97 -48.19
N ARG A 258 18.84 -13.20 -47.68
CA ARG A 258 17.68 -13.61 -46.86
C ARG A 258 17.80 -13.26 -45.37
N LEU A 259 19.01 -12.98 -44.87
CA LEU A 259 19.23 -12.51 -43.50
C LEU A 259 19.11 -11.00 -43.31
N ASN A 260 18.94 -10.23 -44.39
CA ASN A 260 18.80 -8.76 -44.35
C ASN A 260 17.38 -8.25 -44.70
N ARG A 261 16.40 -9.16 -44.74
CA ARG A 261 14.96 -8.85 -44.78
C ARG A 261 14.24 -9.53 -43.61
N SER A 262 14.69 -9.21 -42.40
CA SER A 262 13.81 -9.02 -41.26
C SER A 262 13.18 -7.64 -41.35
#